data_AF-A0A511ZHG4-F1
#
_entry.id   AF-A0A511ZHG4-F1
#
_cell.length_a   1.000
_cell.length_b   1.000
_cell.length_c   1.000
_cell.angle_alpha   90.00
_cell.angle_beta   90.00
_cell.angle_gamma   90.00
#
_symmetry.space_group_name_H-M   'P 1'
#
loop_
_entity.id
_entity.type
_entity.pdbx_description
1 polymer ?
#
loop_
_entity_poly.entity_id
_entity_poly.type
_entity_poly.pdbx_seq_one_letter_code
_entity_poly.pdbx_strand_id
1 'polypeptide(L)'
;MLFIQILLVVIILAGIVYLIFLRKRNKFDPSQSRRDPFEVILEASEMLENKENNVSPIKYMRVMKYVKQETGMGFFELKRYIENSTSPYQKLEDPEVVQHLEDMLQKPENEHKAVKYVQDYSGLSFEKAKNYIDKFKNTML
;
A
#
# COMPACT_ATOMS: atom_id res chain seq x y z
N MET A 1 -12.16 30.08 44.42
CA MET A 1 -11.47 30.63 43.23
C MET A 1 -10.12 29.97 43.00
N LEU A 2 -9.21 29.93 43.99
CA LEU A 2 -7.90 29.26 43.91
C LEU A 2 -7.96 27.79 43.48
N PHE A 3 -8.90 27.01 44.01
CA PHE A 3 -9.03 25.57 43.71
C PHE A 3 -9.36 25.30 42.23
N ILE A 4 -10.21 26.13 41.63
CA ILE A 4 -10.60 26.02 40.21
C ILE A 4 -9.40 26.38 39.31
N GLN A 5 -8.60 27.39 39.68
CA GLN A 5 -7.40 27.75 38.95
C GLN A 5 -6.34 26.65 38.99
N ILE A 6 -6.11 26.02 40.14
CA ILE A 6 -5.17 24.90 40.28
C ILE A 6 -5.59 23.72 39.39
N LEU A 7 -6.87 23.37 39.40
CA LEU A 7 -7.40 22.27 38.58
C LEU A 7 -7.25 22.54 37.07
N LEU A 8 -7.45 23.80 36.65
CA LEU A 8 -7.28 24.23 35.26
C LEU A 8 -5.83 24.11 34.78
N VAL A 9 -4.86 24.48 35.63
CA VAL A 9 -3.43 24.34 35.33
C VAL A 9 -3.04 22.86 35.15
N VAL A 10 -3.58 21.97 35.99
CA VAL A 10 -3.32 20.52 35.89
C VAL A 10 -3.87 19.95 34.57
N ILE A 11 -5.06 20.35 34.15
CA ILE A 11 -5.66 19.91 32.88
C ILE A 11 -4.83 20.38 31.69
N ILE A 12 -4.36 21.63 31.71
CA ILE A 12 -3.51 22.17 30.64
C ILE A 12 -2.18 21.40 30.56
N LEU A 13 -1.53 21.14 31.70
CA LEU A 13 -0.29 20.36 31.74
C LEU A 13 -0.50 18.93 31.22
N ALA A 14 -1.58 18.27 31.61
CA ALA A 14 -1.93 16.94 31.09
C ALA A 14 -2.15 16.96 29.57
N GLY A 15 -2.82 18.00 29.06
CA GLY A 15 -3.01 18.21 27.62
C GLY A 15 -1.70 18.41 26.87
N ILE A 16 -0.77 19.21 27.40
CA ILE A 16 0.55 19.44 26.79
C ILE A 16 1.36 18.13 26.76
N VAL A 17 1.39 17.37 27.86
CA VAL A 17 2.08 16.07 27.92
C VAL A 17 1.48 15.09 26.92
N TYR A 18 0.15 15.05 26.79
CA TYR A 18 -0.56 14.22 25.83
C TYR A 18 -0.19 14.57 24.38
N LEU A 19 -0.12 15.86 24.04
CA LEU A 19 0.29 16.33 22.71
C LEU A 19 1.75 16.00 22.38
N ILE A 20 2.66 16.13 23.35
CA ILE A 20 4.08 15.73 23.17
C ILE A 20 4.19 14.21 22.92
N PHE A 21 3.41 13.41 23.66
CA PHE A 21 3.41 11.96 23.51
C PHE A 21 2.88 11.53 22.14
N LEU A 22 1.82 12.19 21.64
CA LEU A 22 1.31 11.99 20.28
C LEU A 22 2.38 12.27 19.22
N ARG A 23 3.16 13.35 19.39
CA ARG A 23 4.26 13.68 18.45
C ARG A 23 5.37 12.62 18.45
N LYS A 24 5.65 11.98 19.59
CA LYS A 24 6.70 10.95 19.69
C LYS A 24 6.31 9.63 19.01
N ARG A 25 5.04 9.21 19.05
CA ARG A 25 4.56 8.00 18.36
C ARG A 25 4.59 8.10 16.83
N ASN A 26 4.65 9.32 16.30
CA ASN A 26 4.64 9.60 14.87
C ASN A 26 6.03 9.86 14.28
N LYS A 27 7.11 9.69 15.05
CA LYS A 27 8.46 9.82 14.49
C LYS A 27 8.77 8.63 13.59
N PHE A 28 8.91 8.93 12.32
CA PHE A 28 9.46 8.11 11.25
C PHE A 28 10.87 7.67 11.63
N ASP A 29 11.13 6.36 11.67
CA ASP A 29 12.46 5.79 11.94
C ASP A 29 13.13 5.43 10.62
N PRO A 30 14.23 6.10 10.24
CA PRO A 30 14.88 5.86 8.97
C PRO A 30 15.76 4.62 8.88
N SER A 31 15.93 3.89 9.98
CA SER A 31 16.86 2.75 10.08
C SER A 31 16.25 1.38 9.82
N GLN A 32 14.92 1.27 9.69
CA GLN A 32 14.27 0.02 9.27
C GLN A 32 14.50 -0.22 7.77
N SER A 33 14.90 -1.43 7.38
CA SER A 33 15.18 -1.77 5.98
C SER A 33 13.93 -1.49 5.14
N ARG A 34 13.97 -0.42 4.36
CA ARG A 34 12.80 0.07 3.63
C ARG A 34 12.60 -0.74 2.38
N ARG A 35 11.70 -1.72 2.41
CA ARG A 35 11.15 -2.30 1.19
C ARG A 35 10.32 -1.25 0.47
N ASP A 36 10.19 -1.40 -0.85
CA ASP A 36 9.42 -0.45 -1.65
C ASP A 36 7.98 -0.38 -1.12
N PRO A 37 7.45 0.82 -0.85
CA PRO A 37 6.15 0.93 -0.24
C PRO A 37 5.01 0.33 -1.03
N PHE A 38 5.08 0.33 -2.35
CA PHE A 38 4.04 -0.27 -3.18
C PHE A 38 3.97 -1.78 -3.00
N GLU A 39 5.13 -2.44 -3.01
CA GLU A 39 5.22 -3.89 -2.86
C GLU A 39 4.56 -4.32 -1.53
N VAL A 40 4.87 -3.58 -0.47
CA VAL A 40 4.32 -3.83 0.87
C VAL A 40 2.83 -3.50 0.95
N ILE A 41 2.35 -2.43 0.30
CA ILE A 41 0.92 -2.08 0.22
C ILE A 41 0.14 -3.17 -0.51
N LEU A 42 0.70 -3.70 -1.60
CA LEU A 42 0.07 -4.71 -2.43
C LEU A 42 -0.02 -6.07 -1.71
N GLU A 43 0.99 -6.39 -0.91
CA GLU A 43 0.96 -7.55 -0.01
C GLU A 43 -0.05 -7.33 1.13
N ALA A 44 -0.08 -6.11 1.69
CA ALA A 44 -1.03 -5.70 2.72
C ALA A 44 -2.49 -5.75 2.24
N SER A 45 -2.79 -5.36 1.00
CA SER A 45 -4.13 -5.48 0.41
C SER A 45 -4.55 -6.93 0.27
N GLU A 46 -3.64 -7.82 -0.11
CA GLU A 46 -3.93 -9.26 -0.16
C GLU A 46 -4.19 -9.85 1.23
N MET A 47 -3.44 -9.43 2.24
CA MET A 47 -3.71 -9.82 3.64
C MET A 47 -5.13 -9.40 4.07
N LEU A 48 -5.65 -8.30 3.54
CA LEU A 48 -7.00 -7.82 3.80
C LEU A 48 -8.05 -8.62 3.02
N GLU A 49 -7.82 -8.88 1.73
CA GLU A 49 -8.75 -9.57 0.82
C GLU A 49 -8.88 -11.08 1.08
N ASN A 50 -7.85 -11.75 1.61
CA ASN A 50 -7.80 -13.23 1.69
C ASN A 50 -8.79 -13.91 2.67
N LYS A 51 -9.80 -13.20 3.20
CA LYS A 51 -10.92 -13.84 3.93
C LYS A 51 -12.23 -13.10 3.69
N GLU A 52 -13.24 -13.83 3.23
CA GLU A 52 -14.65 -13.47 3.29
C GLU A 52 -14.98 -12.77 4.63
N ASN A 53 -15.72 -11.67 4.50
CA ASN A 53 -16.45 -10.97 5.57
C ASN A 53 -15.62 -10.18 6.59
N ASN A 54 -15.94 -8.88 6.63
CA ASN A 54 -15.60 -7.89 7.66
C ASN A 54 -14.10 -7.76 7.96
N VAL A 55 -13.48 -6.74 7.36
CA VAL A 55 -12.17 -6.24 7.80
C VAL A 55 -12.32 -5.74 9.24
N SER A 56 -12.09 -6.63 10.20
CA SER A 56 -12.07 -6.28 11.61
C SER A 56 -11.07 -5.14 11.81
N PRO A 57 -11.40 -4.09 12.59
CA PRO A 57 -10.48 -2.98 12.89
C PRO A 57 -9.11 -3.44 13.39
N ILE A 58 -9.06 -4.61 14.04
CA ILE A 58 -7.83 -5.25 14.54
C ILE A 58 -6.96 -5.78 13.39
N LYS A 59 -7.57 -6.38 12.36
CA LYS A 59 -6.87 -6.87 11.17
C LYS A 59 -6.26 -5.71 10.40
N TYR A 60 -7.02 -4.63 10.24
CA TYR A 60 -6.55 -3.39 9.64
C TYR A 60 -5.36 -2.78 10.40
N MET A 61 -5.44 -2.68 11.73
CA MET A 61 -4.33 -2.20 12.55
C MET A 61 -3.07 -3.07 12.41
N ARG A 62 -3.22 -4.40 12.29
CA ARG A 62 -2.08 -5.30 12.11
C ARG A 62 -1.40 -5.10 10.77
N VAL A 63 -2.18 -5.01 9.69
CA VAL A 63 -1.68 -4.74 8.34
C VAL A 63 -1.01 -3.37 8.30
N MET A 64 -1.60 -2.34 8.92
CA MET A 64 -0.99 -1.02 8.98
C MET A 64 0.33 -0.99 9.79
N LYS A 65 0.44 -1.80 10.85
CA LYS A 65 1.70 -1.97 11.59
C LYS A 65 2.77 -2.65 10.73
N TYR A 66 2.38 -3.68 9.98
CA TYR A 66 3.28 -4.35 9.03
C TYR A 66 3.81 -3.35 7.99
N VAL A 67 2.92 -2.59 7.35
CA VAL A 67 3.32 -1.59 6.37
C VAL A 67 4.26 -0.55 6.98
N LYS A 68 3.96 -0.06 8.19
CA LYS A 68 4.83 0.87 8.90
C LYS A 68 6.22 0.27 9.21
N GLN A 69 6.30 -1.02 9.55
CA GLN A 69 7.56 -1.69 9.88
C GLN A 69 8.44 -1.91 8.64
N GLU A 70 7.85 -2.30 7.53
CA GLU A 70 8.59 -2.62 6.30
C GLU A 70 8.97 -1.38 5.48
N THR A 71 8.17 -0.31 5.56
CA THR A 71 8.37 0.90 4.74
C THR A 71 8.87 2.09 5.57
N GLY A 72 8.73 2.03 6.88
CA GLY A 72 8.92 3.15 7.79
C GLY A 72 7.79 4.19 7.76
N MET A 73 6.89 4.17 6.75
CA MET A 73 5.93 5.25 6.53
C MET A 73 4.81 5.31 7.57
N GLY A 74 4.47 6.53 7.97
CA GLY A 74 3.29 6.81 8.77
C GLY A 74 1.99 6.62 7.99
N PHE A 75 0.88 6.42 8.70
CA PHE A 75 -0.45 6.23 8.10
C PHE A 75 -0.83 7.31 7.07
N PHE A 76 -0.56 8.58 7.38
CA PHE A 76 -0.87 9.71 6.49
C PHE A 76 0.03 9.76 5.27
N GLU A 77 1.31 9.42 5.42
CA GLU A 77 2.26 9.36 4.32
C GLU A 77 1.88 8.22 3.39
N LEU A 78 1.54 7.06 3.95
CA LEU A 78 1.06 5.91 3.21
C LEU A 78 -0.24 6.21 2.48
N LYS A 79 -1.23 6.81 3.16
CA LYS A 79 -2.50 7.21 2.55
C LYS A 79 -2.27 8.17 1.39
N ARG A 80 -1.45 9.19 1.60
CA ARG A 80 -1.09 10.17 0.56
C ARG A 80 -0.34 9.50 -0.59
N TYR A 81 0.53 8.55 -0.31
CA TYR A 81 1.24 7.79 -1.33
C TYR A 81 0.26 6.99 -2.18
N ILE A 82 -0.63 6.21 -1.56
CA ILE A 82 -1.70 5.45 -2.23
C ILE A 82 -2.61 6.34 -3.08
N GLU A 83 -3.02 7.48 -2.54
CA GLU A 83 -3.93 8.42 -3.23
C GLU A 83 -3.26 9.12 -4.41
N ASN A 84 -1.95 9.35 -4.37
CA ASN A 84 -1.21 10.03 -5.44
C ASN A 84 -0.46 9.08 -6.37
N SER A 85 -0.47 7.79 -6.06
CA SER A 85 0.15 6.77 -6.88
C SER A 85 -0.84 6.21 -7.88
N THR A 86 -0.55 6.34 -9.16
CA THR A 86 -1.22 5.57 -10.20
C THR A 86 -1.02 4.08 -9.88
N SER A 87 -2.11 3.34 -9.70
CA SER A 87 -2.05 1.90 -9.41
C SER A 87 -1.17 1.20 -10.46
N PRO A 88 -0.33 0.21 -10.08
CA PRO A 88 0.44 -0.60 -11.03
C PRO A 88 -0.44 -1.17 -12.14
N TYR A 89 -1.68 -1.55 -11.83
CA TYR A 89 -2.66 -2.05 -12.79
C TYR A 89 -3.21 -0.97 -13.71
N GLN A 90 -3.32 0.25 -13.22
CA GLN A 90 -3.80 1.40 -13.99
C GLN A 90 -2.76 1.87 -15.01
N LYS A 91 -1.46 1.60 -14.77
CA LYS A 91 -0.42 1.73 -15.81
C LYS A 91 -0.56 0.69 -16.92
N LEU A 92 -1.16 -0.46 -16.62
CA LEU A 92 -1.40 -1.53 -17.59
C LEU A 92 -2.70 -1.33 -18.37
N GLU A 93 -3.54 -0.35 -17.98
CA GLU A 93 -4.74 0.08 -18.71
C GLU A 93 -4.43 1.13 -19.79
N ASP A 94 -3.17 1.55 -19.89
CA ASP A 94 -2.71 2.48 -20.93
C ASP A 94 -2.92 1.85 -22.33
N PRO A 95 -3.61 2.52 -23.26
CA PRO A 95 -3.90 1.98 -24.60
C PRO A 95 -2.67 1.45 -25.33
N GLU A 96 -1.51 2.10 -25.18
CA GLU A 96 -0.27 1.66 -25.83
C GLU A 96 0.24 0.34 -25.26
N VAL A 97 0.12 0.17 -23.94
CA VAL A 97 0.55 -1.04 -23.21
C VAL A 97 -0.39 -2.20 -23.51
N VAL A 98 -1.70 -1.94 -23.54
CA VAL A 98 -2.73 -2.93 -23.91
C VAL A 98 -2.50 -3.44 -25.33
N GLN A 99 -2.27 -2.54 -26.29
CA GLN A 99 -2.03 -2.91 -27.68
C GLN A 99 -0.71 -3.68 -27.84
N HIS A 100 0.34 -3.30 -27.10
CA HIS A 100 1.60 -4.03 -27.12
C HIS A 100 1.47 -5.43 -26.50
N LEU A 101 0.66 -5.58 -25.45
CA LEU A 101 0.34 -6.86 -24.85
C LEU A 101 -0.49 -7.75 -25.77
N GLU A 102 -1.46 -7.18 -26.50
CA GLU A 102 -2.21 -7.88 -27.56
C GLU A 102 -1.27 -8.48 -28.61
N ASP A 103 -0.37 -7.66 -29.15
CA ASP A 103 0.60 -8.10 -30.16
C ASP A 103 1.53 -9.20 -29.66
N MET A 104 1.98 -9.12 -28.40
CA MET A 104 2.80 -10.17 -27.80
C MET A 104 2.02 -11.47 -27.61
N LEU A 105 0.76 -11.38 -27.17
CA LEU A 105 -0.06 -12.54 -26.81
C LEU A 105 -0.71 -13.24 -28.00
N GLN A 106 -0.67 -12.66 -29.20
CA GLN A 106 -1.00 -13.37 -30.45
C GLN A 106 -0.15 -14.62 -30.67
N LYS A 107 1.05 -14.69 -30.08
CA LYS A 107 1.95 -15.85 -30.16
C LYS A 107 2.08 -16.50 -28.78
N PRO A 108 1.66 -17.76 -28.59
CA PRO A 108 1.70 -18.43 -27.29
C PRO A 108 3.13 -18.54 -26.71
N GLU A 109 4.14 -18.58 -27.58
CA GLU A 109 5.56 -18.63 -27.20
C GLU A 109 6.08 -17.36 -26.51
N ASN A 110 5.34 -16.24 -26.61
CA ASN A 110 5.74 -14.95 -26.05
C ASN A 110 5.11 -14.67 -24.67
N GLU A 111 4.36 -15.61 -24.10
CA GLU A 111 3.71 -15.44 -22.81
C GLU A 111 4.69 -15.05 -21.69
N HIS A 112 5.86 -15.71 -21.64
CA HIS A 112 6.90 -15.33 -20.68
C HIS A 112 7.45 -13.91 -20.90
N LYS A 113 7.46 -13.43 -22.14
CA LYS A 113 7.86 -12.04 -22.44
C LYS A 113 6.78 -11.05 -22.03
N ALA A 114 5.50 -11.40 -22.22
CA ALA A 114 4.38 -10.56 -21.78
C ALA A 114 4.36 -10.44 -20.24
N VAL A 115 4.56 -11.55 -19.52
CA VAL A 115 4.68 -11.52 -18.04
C VAL A 115 5.86 -10.64 -17.60
N LYS A 116 7.02 -10.80 -18.24
CA LYS A 116 8.19 -9.98 -17.93
C LYS A 116 7.97 -8.49 -18.23
N TYR A 117 7.34 -8.18 -19.36
CA TYR A 117 6.99 -6.81 -19.74
C TYR A 117 6.03 -6.18 -18.72
N VAL A 118 5.01 -6.92 -18.27
CA VAL A 118 4.12 -6.46 -17.19
C VAL A 118 4.91 -6.20 -15.91
N GLN A 119 5.81 -7.09 -15.50
CA GLN A 119 6.66 -6.85 -14.33
C GLN A 119 7.51 -5.58 -14.47
N ASP A 120 8.18 -5.42 -15.61
CA ASP A 120 9.10 -4.30 -15.86
C ASP A 120 8.35 -2.96 -15.93
N TYR A 121 7.13 -2.94 -16.48
CA TYR A 121 6.33 -1.72 -16.67
C TYR A 121 5.52 -1.30 -15.44
N SER A 122 4.92 -2.28 -14.75
CA SER A 122 4.05 -2.02 -13.59
C SER A 122 4.76 -2.14 -12.25
N GLY A 123 5.89 -2.84 -12.19
CA GLY A 123 6.57 -3.20 -10.93
C GLY A 123 5.88 -4.34 -10.17
N LEU A 124 4.95 -5.07 -10.81
CA LEU A 124 4.26 -6.20 -10.19
C LEU A 124 5.21 -7.40 -9.96
N SER A 125 4.92 -8.20 -8.94
CA SER A 125 5.58 -9.49 -8.74
C SER A 125 5.24 -10.47 -9.87
N PHE A 126 6.10 -11.47 -10.07
CA PHE A 126 5.95 -12.44 -11.16
C PHE A 126 4.59 -13.15 -11.13
N GLU A 127 4.14 -13.58 -9.95
CA GLU A 127 2.84 -14.24 -9.79
C GLU A 127 1.67 -13.33 -10.19
N LYS A 128 1.75 -12.04 -9.87
CA LYS A 128 0.70 -11.06 -10.18
C LYS A 128 0.71 -10.66 -11.64
N ALA A 129 1.89 -10.49 -12.22
CA ALA A 129 2.04 -10.26 -13.65
C ALA A 129 1.49 -11.44 -14.46
N LYS A 130 1.77 -12.68 -14.01
CA LYS A 130 1.20 -13.89 -14.61
C LYS A 130 -0.32 -13.93 -14.47
N ASN A 131 -0.85 -13.75 -13.26
CA ASN A 131 -2.30 -13.70 -13.02
C ASN A 131 -2.99 -12.61 -13.85
N TYR A 132 -2.34 -11.46 -14.03
CA TYR A 132 -2.86 -10.38 -14.87
C TYR A 132 -2.92 -10.82 -16.33
N ILE A 133 -1.85 -11.40 -16.88
CA ILE A 133 -1.82 -11.93 -18.25
C ILE A 133 -2.87 -13.03 -18.45
N ASP A 134 -3.04 -13.95 -17.48
CA ASP A 134 -4.04 -15.01 -17.55
C ASP A 134 -5.47 -14.44 -17.60
N LYS A 135 -5.77 -13.42 -16.78
CA LYS A 135 -7.06 -12.70 -16.83
C LYS A 135 -7.24 -11.93 -18.13
N PHE A 136 -6.18 -11.28 -18.61
CA PHE A 136 -6.20 -10.47 -19.82
C PHE A 136 -6.49 -11.32 -21.06
N LYS A 137 -5.87 -12.50 -21.18
CA LYS A 137 -6.20 -13.51 -22.20
C LYS A 137 -7.67 -13.94 -22.16
N ASN A 138 -8.19 -14.21 -20.96
CA ASN A 138 -9.60 -14.59 -20.78
C ASN A 138 -10.58 -13.45 -21.11
N THR A 139 -10.10 -12.20 -21.19
CA THR A 139 -10.92 -11.03 -21.55
C THR A 139 -10.90 -10.76 -23.06
N MET A 140 -9.93 -11.33 -23.79
CA MET A 140 -9.79 -11.24 -25.25
C MET A 140 -10.54 -12.34 -26.03
N LEU A 141 -10.86 -13.46 -25.37
CA LEU A 141 -11.67 -14.56 -25.89
C LEU A 141 -13.16 -14.29 -25.67
#